data_AF-A0A1D2R4P6-F1
#
_entry.id   AF-A0A1D2R4P6-F1
#
_cell.length_a   1.000
_cell.length_b   1.000
_cell.length_c   1.000
_cell.angle_alpha   90.00
_cell.angle_beta   90.00
_cell.angle_gamma   90.00
#
_symmetry.space_group_name_H-M   'P 1'
#
loop_
_entity.id
_entity.type
_entity.pdbx_description
1 polymer ?
#
loop_
_entity_poly.entity_id
_entity_poly.type
_entity_poly.pdbx_seq_one_letter_code
_entity_poly.pdbx_strand_id
1 'polypeptide(L)'
;MKLKIAAFLILLFIQVSVSAEIAERSVEITNVDISIDNGGFVSIEEKVIVKGVNNITLLIPRDVEVVSVYSDGDVLEYELRDYEMVINATGVAGNGTNISSEVIEVSRITIFFPELTRKSGNITLKYGSSRFTSKIYRTWTFSILIPTTAYKTAIRMRFPKGTLFTSLPMNIRVGFEENTLILASESYIFGFACKYEIISPGPEVDNEPPLITLQSPSNNSVMLEGTVIFRYNVEDEKSGISSCRLIVDGVVEQVNNSIKKEGMNQFTYMVKGESFWNDYEWSIECIDDSPSENRRESEVRNLKVISPLLIGLGVALLIMILFVIFIIRRKRKKKSKEDAGKEELKEKSKLKEKEEHEEDVVEEVVEEEKQVEGEREIKDYVLKLLDENETTVVRLLARVDNEVTQAYIYKTTGMPKATLSDVMRRLEDKDVVERKREGRTKWVKLNDWIFE
;
A
#
# COMPACT_ATOMS: atom_id res chain seq x y z
N MET A 1 59.86 -8.10 -5.68
CA MET A 1 59.37 -6.92 -6.43
C MET A 1 59.32 -5.74 -5.47
N LYS A 2 59.92 -4.59 -5.78
CA LYS A 2 59.96 -3.44 -4.85
C LYS A 2 58.58 -2.78 -4.79
N LEU A 3 57.97 -2.72 -3.61
CA LEU A 3 56.67 -2.10 -3.40
C LEU A 3 56.83 -0.56 -3.45
N LYS A 4 56.48 0.06 -4.58
CA LYS A 4 56.36 1.52 -4.65
C LYS A 4 55.13 1.96 -3.85
N ILE A 5 55.35 2.38 -2.61
CA ILE A 5 54.36 3.18 -1.87
C ILE A 5 54.41 4.58 -2.47
N ALA A 6 53.55 4.84 -3.46
CA ALA A 6 53.36 6.16 -4.03
C ALA A 6 52.55 7.02 -3.04
N ALA A 7 53.25 7.74 -2.18
CA ALA A 7 52.64 8.79 -1.38
C ALA A 7 52.40 9.99 -2.31
N PHE A 8 51.18 10.12 -2.84
CA PHE A 8 50.82 11.21 -3.74
C PHE A 8 50.94 12.56 -2.99
N LEU A 9 51.99 13.32 -3.30
CA LEU A 9 52.23 14.67 -2.82
C LEU A 9 51.26 15.64 -3.51
N ILE A 10 50.20 16.01 -2.80
CA ILE A 10 49.21 16.97 -3.27
C ILE A 10 49.61 18.35 -2.74
N LEU A 11 50.19 19.19 -3.61
CA LEU A 11 50.49 20.60 -3.31
C LEU A 11 49.55 21.53 -4.08
N LEU A 12 48.47 21.94 -3.41
CA LEU A 12 47.62 23.03 -3.87
C LEU A 12 48.28 24.38 -3.53
N PHE A 13 49.24 24.78 -4.39
CA PHE A 13 49.79 26.14 -4.35
C PHE A 13 48.73 27.14 -4.80
N ILE A 14 48.48 28.14 -3.96
CA ILE A 14 47.60 29.27 -4.27
C ILE A 14 48.44 30.34 -4.98
N GLN A 15 48.42 30.35 -6.32
CA GLN A 15 49.07 31.42 -7.09
C GLN A 15 48.08 32.58 -7.30
N VAL A 16 48.34 33.66 -6.56
CA VAL A 16 47.68 34.96 -6.69
C VAL A 16 48.48 35.82 -7.66
N SER A 17 47.81 36.59 -8.53
CA SER A 17 48.45 37.48 -9.52
C SER A 17 49.05 38.78 -8.93
N VAL A 18 49.56 38.73 -7.69
CA VAL A 18 50.08 39.87 -6.90
C VAL A 18 51.36 39.38 -6.16
N SER A 19 52.20 40.28 -5.64
CA SER A 19 53.47 39.87 -4.99
C SER A 19 53.25 38.88 -3.84
N ALA A 20 54.20 37.95 -3.66
CA ALA A 20 54.04 36.80 -2.76
C ALA A 20 53.71 37.17 -1.29
N GLU A 21 54.26 38.28 -0.79
CA GLU A 21 54.01 38.79 0.56
C GLU A 21 52.57 39.34 0.75
N ILE A 22 51.89 39.67 -0.34
CA ILE A 22 50.46 40.04 -0.36
C ILE A 22 49.59 38.78 -0.52
N ALA A 23 50.06 37.77 -1.25
CA ALA A 23 49.34 36.52 -1.49
C ALA A 23 48.99 35.76 -0.18
N GLU A 24 49.94 35.66 0.76
CA GLU A 24 49.69 35.02 2.07
C GLU A 24 48.65 35.75 2.95
N ARG A 25 48.38 37.04 2.66
CA ARG A 25 47.38 37.85 3.37
C ARG A 25 46.04 37.92 2.63
N SER A 26 46.00 37.50 1.37
CA SER A 26 44.81 37.57 0.52
C SER A 26 43.97 36.28 0.52
N VAL A 27 44.48 35.14 1.00
CA VAL A 27 43.75 33.87 0.99
C VAL A 27 43.91 33.11 2.32
N GLU A 28 42.79 32.65 2.90
CA GLU A 28 42.72 32.03 4.22
C GLU A 28 41.77 30.82 4.21
N ILE A 29 42.29 29.61 4.46
CA ILE A 29 41.51 28.37 4.48
C ILE A 29 41.00 28.15 5.91
N THR A 30 39.68 28.24 6.13
CA THR A 30 39.10 28.13 7.49
C THR A 30 38.67 26.72 7.84
N ASN A 31 38.15 25.97 6.86
CA ASN A 31 37.60 24.64 7.08
C ASN A 31 37.94 23.71 5.92
N VAL A 32 38.25 22.45 6.24
CA VAL A 32 38.28 21.35 5.27
C VAL A 32 37.45 20.19 5.82
N ASP A 33 36.28 19.97 5.22
CA ASP A 33 35.38 18.86 5.52
C ASP A 33 35.67 17.72 4.52
N ILE A 34 36.26 16.63 5.00
CA ILE A 34 36.59 15.41 4.24
C ILE A 34 35.59 14.32 4.60
N SER A 35 35.12 13.57 3.61
CA SER A 35 34.25 12.41 3.80
C SER A 35 34.72 11.23 2.94
N ILE A 36 34.83 10.05 3.54
CA ILE A 36 35.23 8.81 2.87
C ILE A 36 34.05 7.84 2.85
N ASP A 37 33.76 7.22 1.71
CA ASP A 37 32.66 6.26 1.57
C ASP A 37 33.11 4.78 1.73
N ASN A 38 32.15 3.86 1.61
CA ASN A 38 32.40 2.40 1.68
C ASN A 38 33.24 1.86 0.52
N GLY A 39 33.29 2.58 -0.61
CA GLY A 39 34.08 2.27 -1.81
C GLY A 39 35.47 2.89 -1.79
N GLY A 40 35.82 3.70 -0.79
CA GLY A 40 37.08 4.42 -0.69
C GLY A 40 37.17 5.67 -1.55
N PHE A 41 36.05 6.15 -2.12
CA PHE A 41 36.00 7.48 -2.72
C PHE A 41 36.06 8.54 -1.61
N VAL A 42 36.82 9.60 -1.85
CA VAL A 42 37.00 10.71 -0.91
C VAL A 42 36.46 11.98 -1.53
N SER A 43 35.47 12.57 -0.87
CA SER A 43 34.91 13.89 -1.17
C SER A 43 35.48 14.92 -0.20
N ILE A 44 35.86 16.08 -0.70
CA ILE A 44 36.51 17.17 0.04
C ILE A 44 35.76 18.47 -0.23
N GLU A 45 35.43 19.19 0.83
CA GLU A 45 34.84 20.52 0.82
C GLU A 45 35.78 21.50 1.54
N GLU A 46 36.44 22.38 0.79
CA GLU A 46 37.32 23.43 1.32
C GLU A 46 36.58 24.77 1.38
N LYS A 47 36.67 25.47 2.52
CA LYS A 47 36.16 26.83 2.70
C LYS A 47 37.32 27.81 2.75
N VAL A 48 37.34 28.71 1.77
CA VAL A 48 38.47 29.60 1.46
C VAL A 48 37.98 31.04 1.43
N ILE A 49 38.42 31.84 2.39
CA ILE A 49 38.15 33.28 2.43
C ILE A 49 39.21 33.99 1.58
N VAL A 50 38.76 34.70 0.55
CA VAL A 50 39.61 35.49 -0.35
C VAL A 50 39.42 36.98 -0.10
N LYS A 51 40.50 37.77 -0.22
CA LYS A 51 40.59 39.20 0.13
C LYS A 51 41.49 39.96 -0.86
N GLY A 52 40.92 40.87 -1.64
CA GLY A 52 41.65 41.91 -2.39
C GLY A 52 42.21 41.50 -3.76
N VAL A 53 41.71 40.42 -4.37
CA VAL A 53 42.23 39.86 -5.64
C VAL A 53 41.08 39.58 -6.62
N ASN A 54 41.35 39.65 -7.94
CA ASN A 54 40.34 39.48 -8.99
C ASN A 54 40.22 38.02 -9.48
N ASN A 55 41.21 37.18 -9.17
CA ASN A 55 41.21 35.74 -9.42
C ASN A 55 42.04 35.01 -8.34
N ILE A 56 41.86 33.69 -8.26
CA ILE A 56 42.79 32.77 -7.61
C ILE A 56 43.11 31.63 -8.57
N THR A 57 44.37 31.19 -8.59
CA THR A 57 44.75 29.92 -9.24
C THR A 57 45.10 28.91 -8.15
N LEU A 58 44.43 27.76 -8.17
CA LEU A 58 44.71 26.63 -7.29
C LEU A 58 45.24 25.46 -8.11
N LEU A 59 46.06 24.59 -7.51
CA LEU A 59 46.55 23.36 -8.13
C LEU A 59 45.86 22.15 -7.51
N ILE A 60 45.05 21.45 -8.28
CA ILE A 60 44.45 20.17 -7.87
C ILE A 60 45.18 19.02 -8.57
N PRO A 61 45.17 17.78 -8.04
CA PRO A 61 45.65 16.61 -8.78
C PRO A 61 44.88 16.44 -10.10
N ARG A 62 45.55 15.94 -11.14
CA ARG A 62 44.91 15.74 -12.47
C ARG A 62 43.71 14.78 -12.44
N ASP A 63 43.77 13.76 -11.58
CA ASP A 63 42.73 12.73 -11.38
C ASP A 63 41.68 13.11 -10.31
N VAL A 64 41.41 14.41 -10.14
CA VAL A 64 40.37 14.91 -9.23
C VAL A 64 39.18 15.45 -10.01
N GLU A 65 38.00 14.94 -9.68
CA GLU A 65 36.73 15.44 -10.19
C GLU A 65 36.34 16.69 -9.41
N VAL A 66 36.39 17.85 -10.08
CA VAL A 66 35.86 19.11 -9.53
C VAL A 66 34.35 19.11 -9.71
N VAL A 67 33.63 18.93 -8.61
CA VAL A 67 32.17 18.90 -8.62
C VAL A 67 31.63 20.33 -8.80
N SER A 68 32.19 21.29 -8.07
CA SER A 68 31.71 22.68 -8.11
C SER A 68 32.59 23.69 -7.35
N VAL A 69 32.43 24.96 -7.73
CA VAL A 69 32.92 26.14 -7.01
C VAL A 69 31.73 27.05 -6.75
N TYR A 70 31.56 27.50 -5.51
CA TYR A 70 30.53 28.49 -5.14
C TYR A 70 31.11 29.64 -4.32
N SER A 71 30.47 30.81 -4.35
CA SER A 71 30.72 31.92 -3.42
C SER A 71 29.42 32.51 -2.89
N ASP A 72 29.29 32.62 -1.57
CA ASP A 72 28.09 33.10 -0.84
C ASP A 72 26.73 32.45 -1.23
N GLY A 73 26.73 31.43 -2.08
CA GLY A 73 25.55 30.68 -2.57
C GLY A 73 25.52 30.50 -4.09
N ASP A 74 26.13 31.42 -4.83
CA ASP A 74 26.16 31.42 -6.30
C ASP A 74 27.28 30.52 -6.86
N VAL A 75 27.04 29.88 -8.00
CA VAL A 75 28.07 29.12 -8.74
C VAL A 75 29.06 30.11 -9.36
N LEU A 76 30.36 29.87 -9.17
CA LEU A 76 31.40 30.64 -9.86
C LEU A 76 31.87 29.92 -11.13
N GLU A 77 32.09 30.68 -12.19
CA GLU A 77 32.82 30.20 -13.36
C GLU A 77 34.29 29.96 -13.00
N TYR A 78 34.83 28.83 -13.48
CA TYR A 78 36.22 28.47 -13.32
C TYR A 78 36.78 27.90 -14.63
N GLU A 79 38.06 28.15 -14.89
CA GLU A 79 38.78 27.53 -15.99
C GLU A 79 39.70 26.42 -15.47
N LEU A 80 39.51 25.19 -15.94
CA LEU A 80 40.40 24.06 -15.69
C LEU A 80 41.41 23.91 -16.84
N ARG A 81 42.70 23.82 -16.53
CA ARG A 81 43.76 23.49 -17.50
C ARG A 81 44.75 22.50 -16.91
N ASP A 82 45.03 21.41 -17.60
CA ASP A 82 46.10 20.47 -17.24
C ASP A 82 47.46 21.18 -17.20
N TYR A 83 48.28 20.84 -16.19
CA TYR A 83 49.54 21.51 -15.93
C TYR A 83 50.56 20.58 -15.25
N GLU A 84 51.49 20.02 -16.01
CA GLU A 84 52.60 19.25 -15.45
C GLU A 84 53.48 20.16 -14.56
N MET A 85 53.57 19.85 -13.25
CA MET A 85 54.45 20.55 -12.33
C MET A 85 55.63 19.66 -11.91
N VAL A 86 56.84 20.04 -12.33
CA VAL A 86 58.08 19.44 -11.84
C VAL A 86 58.43 20.06 -10.49
N ILE A 87 58.13 19.36 -9.39
CA ILE A 87 58.54 19.82 -8.05
C ILE A 87 59.96 19.33 -7.77
N ASN A 88 60.93 20.24 -7.87
CA ASN A 88 62.32 20.03 -7.45
C ASN A 88 62.42 20.03 -5.91
N ALA A 89 61.83 19.02 -5.27
CA ALA A 89 61.83 18.82 -3.82
C ALA A 89 63.21 18.36 -3.30
N THR A 90 64.20 19.25 -3.29
CA THR A 90 65.52 18.98 -2.71
C THR A 90 65.44 18.96 -1.18
N GLY A 91 64.96 17.85 -0.63
CA GLY A 91 64.87 17.60 0.82
C GLY A 91 65.69 16.39 1.24
N VAL A 92 66.24 16.46 2.46
CA VAL A 92 66.82 15.31 3.15
C VAL A 92 65.74 14.75 4.08
N ALA A 93 65.22 13.55 3.78
CA ALA A 93 64.38 12.85 4.75
C ALA A 93 65.21 12.50 6.00
N GLY A 94 64.58 12.41 7.17
CA GLY A 94 65.27 12.25 8.47
C GLY A 94 66.23 11.06 8.64
N ASN A 95 66.30 10.18 7.64
CA ASN A 95 67.20 9.02 7.55
C ASN A 95 68.41 9.26 6.63
N GLY A 96 68.66 10.49 6.16
CA GLY A 96 69.82 10.87 5.35
C GLY A 96 69.70 10.60 3.84
N THR A 97 68.52 10.23 3.34
CA THR A 97 68.29 10.01 1.91
C THR A 97 67.87 11.30 1.20
N ASN A 98 68.61 11.68 0.16
CA ASN A 98 68.22 12.75 -0.77
C ASN A 98 66.94 12.36 -1.52
N ILE A 99 65.95 13.24 -1.49
CA ILE A 99 64.78 13.17 -2.38
C ILE A 99 65.20 13.67 -3.76
N SER A 100 64.97 12.86 -4.80
CA SER A 100 65.10 13.26 -6.20
C SER A 100 63.81 13.95 -6.66
N SER A 101 63.90 14.94 -7.54
CA SER A 101 62.75 15.66 -8.11
C SER A 101 61.64 14.71 -8.55
N GLU A 102 60.41 14.95 -8.09
CA GLU A 102 59.24 14.18 -8.44
C GLU A 102 58.36 15.02 -9.37
N VAL A 103 57.99 14.46 -10.52
CA VAL A 103 57.06 15.09 -11.47
C VAL A 103 55.66 14.77 -11.00
N ILE A 104 54.86 15.80 -10.74
CA ILE A 104 53.51 15.65 -10.18
C ILE A 104 52.53 16.25 -11.17
N GLU A 105 51.63 15.39 -11.67
CA GLU A 105 50.56 15.79 -12.58
C GLU A 105 49.45 16.50 -11.80
N VAL A 106 49.33 17.81 -12.02
CA VAL A 106 48.27 18.65 -11.49
C VAL A 106 47.47 19.28 -12.63
N SER A 107 46.29 19.79 -12.31
CA SER A 107 45.53 20.69 -13.15
C SER A 107 45.32 22.01 -12.40
N ARG A 108 45.48 23.12 -13.12
CA ARG A 108 45.19 24.47 -12.64
C ARG A 108 43.70 24.71 -12.72
N ILE A 109 43.08 25.02 -11.59
CA ILE A 109 41.74 25.62 -11.55
C ILE A 109 41.89 27.12 -11.28
N THR A 110 41.49 27.93 -12.25
CA THR A 110 41.49 29.40 -12.15
C THR A 110 40.07 29.85 -11.90
N ILE A 111 39.82 30.39 -10.71
CA ILE A 111 38.49 30.90 -10.31
C ILE A 111 38.50 32.41 -10.51
N PHE A 112 37.52 32.90 -11.27
CA PHE A 112 37.37 34.32 -11.59
C PHE A 112 36.26 34.93 -10.74
N PHE A 113 36.51 36.12 -10.18
CA PHE A 113 35.47 36.87 -9.48
C PHE A 113 34.89 37.91 -10.44
N PRO A 114 33.58 37.89 -10.73
CA PRO A 114 32.97 38.94 -11.54
C PRO A 114 33.13 40.29 -10.83
N GLU A 115 33.58 41.31 -11.56
CA GLU A 115 33.78 42.63 -10.96
C GLU A 115 32.45 43.22 -10.47
N LEU A 116 32.30 43.40 -9.16
CA LEU A 116 31.53 44.49 -8.55
C LEU A 116 31.73 44.59 -7.02
N THR A 117 32.39 45.67 -6.59
CA THR A 117 32.41 46.25 -5.22
C THR A 117 32.98 45.46 -4.02
N ARG A 118 32.86 44.13 -3.93
CA ARG A 118 33.40 43.38 -2.77
C ARG A 118 34.82 42.88 -3.00
N LYS A 119 35.79 43.53 -2.34
CA LYS A 119 37.20 43.06 -2.26
C LYS A 119 37.39 41.85 -1.33
N SER A 120 36.38 41.00 -1.15
CA SER A 120 36.47 39.74 -0.39
C SER A 120 35.24 38.86 -0.59
N GLY A 121 35.41 37.54 -0.59
CA GLY A 121 34.32 36.57 -0.71
C GLY A 121 34.65 35.23 -0.04
N ASN A 122 33.61 34.45 0.30
CA ASN A 122 33.74 33.13 0.93
C ASN A 122 33.51 32.04 -0.12
N ILE A 123 34.59 31.40 -0.56
CA ILE A 123 34.53 30.35 -1.58
C ILE A 123 34.35 29.00 -0.92
N THR A 124 33.51 28.15 -1.50
CA THR A 124 33.45 26.72 -1.21
C THR A 124 33.86 25.95 -2.47
N LEU A 125 34.99 25.25 -2.40
CA LEU A 125 35.47 24.35 -3.44
C LEU A 125 35.07 22.92 -3.07
N LYS A 126 34.41 22.21 -3.99
CA LYS A 126 34.03 20.79 -3.80
C LYS A 126 34.68 19.91 -4.86
N TYR A 127 35.42 18.90 -4.40
CA TYR A 127 36.17 18.01 -5.27
C TYR A 127 36.31 16.61 -4.68
N GLY A 128 36.65 15.61 -5.49
CA GLY A 128 36.85 14.26 -4.99
C GLY A 128 37.67 13.35 -5.90
N SER A 129 38.12 12.22 -5.35
CA SER A 129 38.78 11.14 -6.10
C SER A 129 38.84 9.85 -5.27
N SER A 130 39.01 8.71 -5.93
CA SER A 130 39.41 7.46 -5.28
C SER A 130 40.93 7.39 -5.00
N ARG A 131 41.75 8.25 -5.63
CA ARG A 131 43.23 8.26 -5.48
C ARG A 131 43.73 8.48 -4.05
N PHE A 132 42.92 9.11 -3.19
CA PHE A 132 43.24 9.37 -1.78
C PHE A 132 43.24 8.10 -0.91
N THR A 133 42.64 7.00 -1.39
CA THR A 133 42.68 5.70 -0.69
C THR A 133 43.33 4.61 -1.55
N SER A 134 43.74 3.54 -0.88
CA SER A 134 44.06 2.26 -1.49
C SER A 134 43.65 1.13 -0.57
N LYS A 135 43.27 -0.03 -1.13
CA LYS A 135 42.84 -1.20 -0.35
C LYS A 135 43.78 -2.38 -0.58
N ILE A 136 44.21 -3.02 0.50
CA ILE A 136 44.98 -4.27 0.46
C ILE A 136 44.28 -5.25 1.40
N TYR A 137 43.67 -6.30 0.84
CA TYR A 137 42.74 -7.20 1.54
C TYR A 137 41.58 -6.44 2.21
N ARG A 138 41.53 -6.41 3.55
CA ARG A 138 40.53 -5.68 4.35
C ARG A 138 40.99 -4.28 4.75
N THR A 139 42.30 -4.05 4.79
CA THR A 139 42.89 -2.81 5.27
C THR A 139 42.89 -1.76 4.17
N TRP A 140 42.20 -0.65 4.43
CA TRP A 140 42.35 0.59 3.68
C TRP A 140 43.55 1.37 4.20
N THR A 141 44.26 2.04 3.29
CA THR A 141 45.19 3.12 3.61
C THR A 141 44.64 4.41 3.00
N PHE A 142 44.37 5.41 3.84
CA PHE A 142 44.02 6.76 3.40
C PHE A 142 45.24 7.66 3.57
N SER A 143 45.51 8.51 2.58
CA SER A 143 46.62 9.47 2.61
C SER A 143 46.20 10.76 1.92
N ILE A 144 46.43 11.89 2.57
CA ILE A 144 46.15 13.22 2.04
C ILE A 144 47.25 14.20 2.40
N LEU A 145 47.50 15.14 1.49
CA LEU A 145 48.27 16.35 1.72
C LEU A 145 47.40 17.52 1.22
N ILE A 146 47.26 18.57 2.02
CA ILE A 146 46.46 19.76 1.69
C ILE A 146 47.13 21.02 2.23
N PRO A 147 46.99 22.18 1.57
CA PRO A 147 47.39 23.44 2.16
C PRO A 147 46.45 23.78 3.32
N THR A 148 46.95 24.58 4.25
CA THR A 148 46.19 25.09 5.38
C THR A 148 46.69 26.47 5.75
N THR A 149 45.87 27.26 6.43
CA THR A 149 46.34 28.46 7.13
C THR A 149 46.69 28.05 8.55
N ALA A 150 47.99 28.12 8.88
CA ALA A 150 48.53 27.68 10.17
C ALA A 150 47.76 28.27 11.35
N TYR A 151 47.39 27.42 12.31
CA TYR A 151 46.59 27.72 13.51
C TYR A 151 45.18 28.26 13.24
N LYS A 152 44.68 28.20 12.00
CA LYS A 152 43.33 28.65 11.62
C LYS A 152 42.47 27.58 10.96
N THR A 153 43.05 26.68 10.16
CA THR A 153 42.25 25.66 9.48
C THR A 153 41.81 24.55 10.43
N ALA A 154 40.50 24.42 10.62
CA ALA A 154 39.88 23.26 11.25
C ALA A 154 39.60 22.18 10.19
N ILE A 155 40.05 20.96 10.43
CA ILE A 155 39.93 19.83 9.51
C ILE A 155 39.02 18.79 10.14
N ARG A 156 37.98 18.37 9.42
CA ARG A 156 37.07 17.31 9.83
C ARG A 156 37.16 16.15 8.85
N MET A 157 37.39 14.92 9.32
CA MET A 157 37.41 13.73 8.49
C MET A 157 36.32 12.75 8.94
N ARG A 158 35.28 12.56 8.14
CA ARG A 158 34.23 11.55 8.36
C ARG A 158 34.63 10.24 7.69
N PHE A 159 34.77 9.18 8.47
CA PHE A 159 35.02 7.83 7.98
C PHE A 159 33.71 7.01 7.94
N PRO A 160 33.66 5.90 7.19
CA PRO A 160 32.50 5.00 7.19
C PRO A 160 32.11 4.50 8.58
N LYS A 161 30.83 4.20 8.80
CA LYS A 161 30.37 3.56 10.03
C LYS A 161 31.06 2.19 10.22
N GLY A 162 31.47 1.88 11.44
CA GLY A 162 32.21 0.66 11.75
C GLY A 162 33.70 0.73 11.41
N THR A 163 34.25 1.91 11.18
CA THR A 163 35.69 2.10 10.94
C THR A 163 36.52 1.79 12.19
N LEU A 164 37.37 0.77 12.12
CA LEU A 164 38.42 0.49 13.10
C LEU A 164 39.77 0.96 12.56
N PHE A 165 40.40 1.92 13.24
CA PHE A 165 41.74 2.38 12.87
C PHE A 165 42.81 1.37 13.31
N THR A 166 43.63 0.92 12.36
CA THR A 166 44.77 0.02 12.59
C THR A 166 46.11 0.77 12.58
N SER A 167 46.14 2.03 12.14
CA SER A 167 47.28 2.93 12.28
C SER A 167 46.84 4.40 12.24
N LEU A 168 47.25 5.18 13.24
CA LEU A 168 47.04 6.64 13.31
C LEU A 168 48.37 7.34 13.64
N PRO A 169 48.60 8.59 13.18
CA PRO A 169 49.79 9.35 13.54
C PRO A 169 49.78 9.75 15.04
N MET A 170 50.85 9.43 15.76
CA MET A 170 50.94 9.60 17.23
C MET A 170 50.91 11.05 17.73
N ASN A 171 51.20 12.03 16.86
CA ASN A 171 51.44 13.42 17.26
C ASN A 171 50.22 14.35 17.10
N ILE A 172 49.04 13.82 16.80
CA ILE A 172 47.86 14.62 16.49
C ILE A 172 46.95 14.73 17.72
N ARG A 173 46.53 15.97 18.05
CA ARG A 173 45.46 16.22 19.03
C ARG A 173 44.10 15.91 18.41
N VAL A 174 43.71 14.63 18.42
CA VAL A 174 42.47 14.15 17.82
C VAL A 174 41.28 14.38 18.77
N GLY A 175 40.29 15.16 18.34
CA GLY A 175 38.91 14.99 18.81
C GLY A 175 38.25 13.85 18.05
N PHE A 176 37.56 12.94 18.74
CA PHE A 176 36.88 11.80 18.12
C PHE A 176 35.39 11.79 18.47
N GLU A 177 34.54 12.01 17.45
CA GLU A 177 33.09 12.06 17.59
C GLU A 177 32.43 11.07 16.60
N GLU A 178 31.87 9.98 17.13
CA GLU A 178 31.28 8.84 16.40
C GLU A 178 32.24 8.15 15.41
N ASN A 179 32.38 8.69 14.20
CA ASN A 179 33.27 8.22 13.12
C ASN A 179 34.07 9.40 12.52
N THR A 180 34.17 10.50 13.27
CA THR A 180 34.71 11.78 12.82
C THR A 180 35.99 12.12 13.56
N LEU A 181 37.09 12.31 12.82
CA LEU A 181 38.29 12.96 13.34
C LEU A 181 38.13 14.48 13.24
N ILE A 182 38.37 15.20 14.33
CA ILE A 182 38.45 16.66 14.36
C ILE A 182 39.88 17.06 14.70
N LEU A 183 40.54 17.75 13.77
CA LEU A 183 41.95 18.10 13.80
C LEU A 183 42.13 19.60 13.52
N ALA A 184 43.28 20.16 13.88
CA ALA A 184 43.70 21.51 13.49
C ALA A 184 45.12 21.47 12.92
N SER A 185 45.42 22.31 11.94
CA SER A 185 46.78 22.40 11.37
C SER A 185 47.62 23.48 12.04
N GLU A 186 48.81 23.10 12.51
CA GLU A 186 49.84 24.01 13.05
C GLU A 186 50.82 24.51 11.96
N SER A 187 50.55 24.22 10.68
CA SER A 187 51.45 24.45 9.55
C SER A 187 50.72 24.99 8.32
N TYR A 188 51.46 25.39 7.28
CA TYR A 188 50.90 25.83 6.00
C TYR A 188 50.56 24.68 5.04
N ILE A 189 51.08 23.49 5.32
CA ILE A 189 50.74 22.24 4.65
C ILE A 189 50.41 21.23 5.75
N PHE A 190 49.27 20.57 5.63
CA PHE A 190 48.82 19.51 6.51
C PHE A 190 48.90 18.18 5.78
N GLY A 191 49.66 17.24 6.32
CA GLY A 191 49.78 15.86 5.82
C GLY A 191 49.22 14.87 6.82
N PHE A 192 48.38 13.95 6.35
CA PHE A 192 47.78 12.90 7.17
C PHE A 192 47.73 11.58 6.41
N ALA A 193 48.15 10.50 7.07
CA ALA A 193 47.98 9.15 6.57
C ALA A 193 47.54 8.24 7.73
N CYS A 194 46.58 7.35 7.45
CA CYS A 194 46.12 6.36 8.40
C CYS A 194 45.88 5.01 7.71
N LYS A 195 45.74 3.97 8.53
CA LYS A 195 45.18 2.69 8.09
C LYS A 195 43.95 2.37 8.91
N TYR A 196 42.95 1.80 8.26
CA TYR A 196 41.70 1.42 8.88
C TYR A 196 41.09 0.21 8.19
N GLU A 197 40.22 -0.50 8.89
CA GLU A 197 39.34 -1.52 8.31
C GLU A 197 37.90 -1.08 8.53
N ILE A 198 37.03 -1.30 7.54
CA ILE A 198 35.60 -1.14 7.75
C ILE A 198 35.12 -2.48 8.31
N ILE A 199 34.85 -2.52 9.62
CA ILE A 199 34.05 -3.58 10.21
C ILE A 199 32.61 -3.30 9.78
N SER A 200 32.25 -3.81 8.61
CA SER A 200 30.85 -4.02 8.30
C SER A 200 30.27 -4.86 9.46
N PRO A 201 29.08 -4.52 10.00
CA PRO A 201 28.29 -5.56 10.64
C PRO A 201 28.18 -6.74 9.65
N GLY A 202 28.03 -7.97 10.17
CA GLY A 202 27.65 -9.08 9.30
C GLY A 202 26.35 -8.76 8.55
N PRO A 203 25.95 -9.55 7.54
CA PRO A 203 24.55 -9.55 7.15
C PRO A 203 23.72 -9.74 8.43
N GLU A 204 22.78 -8.83 8.70
CA GLU A 204 21.95 -8.94 9.89
C GLU A 204 21.15 -10.24 9.75
N VAL A 205 21.52 -11.25 10.54
CA VAL A 205 20.93 -12.57 10.43
C VAL A 205 19.54 -12.47 10.99
N ASP A 206 18.55 -12.61 10.11
CA ASP A 206 17.17 -12.64 10.56
C ASP A 206 16.84 -13.96 11.25
N ASN A 207 16.19 -13.83 12.40
CA ASN A 207 15.79 -14.91 13.29
C ASN A 207 14.37 -14.64 13.86
N GLU A 208 13.66 -13.63 13.35
CA GLU A 208 12.36 -13.20 13.84
C GLU A 208 11.32 -13.43 12.74
N PRO A 209 10.27 -14.25 12.98
CA PRO A 209 9.36 -14.60 11.90
C PRO A 209 8.31 -13.51 11.64
N PRO A 210 7.86 -13.29 10.38
CA PRO A 210 7.01 -12.16 10.00
C PRO A 210 5.77 -11.95 10.87
N LEU A 211 5.39 -10.70 11.11
CA LEU A 211 4.20 -10.32 11.87
C LEU A 211 2.97 -10.29 10.95
N ILE A 212 1.99 -11.15 11.21
CA ILE A 212 0.76 -11.26 10.40
C ILE A 212 -0.41 -10.60 11.14
N THR A 213 -1.15 -9.72 10.48
CA THR A 213 -2.36 -9.07 11.02
C THR A 213 -3.57 -9.33 10.14
N LEU A 214 -4.51 -10.14 10.60
CA LEU A 214 -5.71 -10.51 9.85
C LEU A 214 -6.76 -9.37 9.83
N GLN A 215 -7.18 -8.96 8.63
CA GLN A 215 -8.10 -7.84 8.39
C GLN A 215 -9.55 -8.31 8.18
N SER A 216 -9.79 -9.34 7.35
CA SER A 216 -11.13 -9.90 7.15
C SER A 216 -11.10 -11.38 6.72
N PRO A 217 -12.14 -12.18 6.99
CA PRO A 217 -13.27 -11.91 7.89
C PRO A 217 -12.86 -11.63 9.35
N SER A 218 -13.78 -11.10 10.14
CA SER A 218 -13.61 -11.01 11.61
C SER A 218 -13.81 -12.39 12.24
N ASN A 219 -13.24 -12.63 13.42
CA ASN A 219 -13.46 -13.89 14.15
C ASN A 219 -14.96 -14.06 14.48
N ASN A 220 -15.50 -15.27 14.28
CA ASN A 220 -16.92 -15.61 14.37
C ASN A 220 -17.84 -14.88 13.36
N SER A 221 -17.32 -14.47 12.19
CA SER A 221 -18.17 -13.93 11.12
C SER A 221 -19.18 -14.97 10.65
N VAL A 222 -20.39 -14.52 10.29
CA VAL A 222 -21.42 -15.36 9.65
C VAL A 222 -21.59 -14.92 8.20
N MET A 223 -21.51 -15.86 7.26
CA MET A 223 -21.61 -15.65 5.82
C MET A 223 -22.53 -16.68 5.16
N LEU A 224 -22.94 -16.39 3.92
CA LEU A 224 -23.54 -17.39 3.03
C LEU A 224 -22.44 -18.20 2.33
N GLU A 225 -22.78 -19.41 1.89
CA GLU A 225 -21.96 -20.23 1.01
C GLU A 225 -21.53 -19.50 -0.27
N GLY A 226 -20.28 -19.67 -0.71
CA GLY A 226 -19.73 -18.99 -1.88
C GLY A 226 -18.30 -18.47 -1.70
N THR A 227 -17.95 -17.40 -2.40
CA THR A 227 -16.60 -16.84 -2.43
C THR A 227 -16.33 -15.92 -1.24
N VAL A 228 -15.30 -16.24 -0.45
CA VAL A 228 -14.80 -15.47 0.68
C VAL A 228 -13.45 -14.83 0.32
N ILE A 229 -13.27 -13.56 0.70
CA ILE A 229 -11.99 -12.85 0.50
C ILE A 229 -11.32 -12.68 1.86
N PHE A 230 -10.26 -13.45 2.07
CA PHE A 230 -9.45 -13.43 3.28
C PHE A 230 -8.36 -12.37 3.10
N ARG A 231 -8.35 -11.32 3.93
CA ARG A 231 -7.44 -10.17 3.84
C ARG A 231 -6.55 -10.08 5.06
N TYR A 232 -5.30 -9.69 4.83
CA TYR A 232 -4.27 -9.58 5.85
C TYR A 232 -3.23 -8.55 5.46
N ASN A 233 -2.56 -7.99 6.45
CA ASN A 233 -1.25 -7.39 6.29
C ASN A 233 -0.22 -8.41 6.82
N VAL A 234 1.00 -8.35 6.30
CA VAL A 234 2.18 -9.01 6.87
C VAL A 234 3.32 -8.02 6.82
N GLU A 235 4.08 -7.92 7.90
CA GLU A 235 5.17 -6.96 8.10
C GLU A 235 6.40 -7.69 8.64
N ASP A 236 7.59 -7.17 8.34
CA ASP A 236 8.87 -7.70 8.80
C ASP A 236 9.90 -6.56 8.89
N GLU A 237 10.83 -6.59 9.84
CA GLU A 237 11.84 -5.51 9.97
C GLU A 237 13.10 -5.74 9.13
N LYS A 238 13.52 -6.99 8.89
CA LYS A 238 14.89 -7.36 8.48
C LYS A 238 14.97 -8.10 7.15
N SER A 239 13.92 -8.81 6.75
CA SER A 239 13.85 -9.61 5.52
C SER A 239 12.62 -9.26 4.66
N GLY A 240 12.52 -9.83 3.46
CA GLY A 240 11.30 -9.80 2.64
C GLY A 240 10.36 -10.97 2.98
N ILE A 241 9.20 -11.04 2.32
CA ILE A 241 8.25 -12.14 2.51
C ILE A 241 8.27 -13.05 1.28
N SER A 242 8.81 -14.26 1.43
CA SER A 242 8.93 -15.26 0.35
C SER A 242 7.57 -15.82 -0.06
N SER A 243 6.74 -16.21 0.92
CA SER A 243 5.39 -16.70 0.64
C SER A 243 4.46 -16.58 1.85
N CYS A 244 3.16 -16.52 1.57
CA CYS A 244 2.12 -16.78 2.55
C CYS A 244 1.16 -17.84 2.02
N ARG A 245 0.43 -18.50 2.91
CA ARG A 245 -0.57 -19.51 2.58
C ARG A 245 -1.83 -19.38 3.44
N LEU A 246 -2.98 -19.64 2.82
CA LEU A 246 -4.27 -19.75 3.51
C LEU A 246 -4.43 -21.19 4.03
N ILE A 247 -4.75 -21.30 5.32
CA ILE A 247 -5.09 -22.56 5.97
C ILE A 247 -6.58 -22.53 6.33
N VAL A 248 -7.31 -23.60 6.02
CA VAL A 248 -8.72 -23.80 6.39
C VAL A 248 -8.87 -25.21 6.96
N ASP A 249 -9.45 -25.35 8.16
CA ASP A 249 -9.60 -26.61 8.91
C ASP A 249 -8.30 -27.44 9.02
N GLY A 250 -7.16 -26.74 9.12
CA GLY A 250 -5.81 -27.33 9.17
C GLY A 250 -5.23 -27.75 7.81
N VAL A 251 -5.94 -27.53 6.70
CA VAL A 251 -5.52 -27.86 5.33
C VAL A 251 -5.03 -26.60 4.61
N VAL A 252 -3.91 -26.70 3.88
CA VAL A 252 -3.38 -25.59 3.06
C VAL A 252 -4.15 -25.53 1.74
N GLU A 253 -5.00 -24.51 1.58
CA GLU A 253 -5.87 -24.34 0.40
C GLU A 253 -5.23 -23.51 -0.72
N GLN A 254 -4.45 -22.47 -0.36
CA GLN A 254 -3.83 -21.57 -1.33
C GLN A 254 -2.46 -21.10 -0.84
N VAL A 255 -1.53 -20.88 -1.78
CA VAL A 255 -0.20 -20.29 -1.53
C VAL A 255 -0.01 -19.11 -2.48
N ASN A 256 0.57 -18.01 -1.99
CA ASN A 256 0.94 -16.84 -2.78
C ASN A 256 2.39 -16.46 -2.50
N ASN A 257 3.19 -16.34 -3.56
CA ASN A 257 4.61 -15.99 -3.53
C ASN A 257 4.87 -14.54 -4.00
N SER A 258 3.81 -13.79 -4.30
CA SER A 258 3.83 -12.39 -4.74
C SER A 258 3.25 -11.51 -3.63
N ILE A 259 3.93 -11.51 -2.48
CA ILE A 259 3.48 -10.85 -1.26
C ILE A 259 3.95 -9.38 -1.22
N LYS A 260 3.07 -8.49 -0.76
CA LYS A 260 3.42 -7.10 -0.43
C LYS A 260 3.84 -7.05 1.04
N LYS A 261 5.14 -6.84 1.30
CA LYS A 261 5.70 -6.63 2.65
C LYS A 261 5.12 -5.41 3.38
N GLU A 262 4.62 -4.42 2.64
CA GLU A 262 3.94 -3.26 3.20
C GLU A 262 2.61 -3.06 2.48
N GLY A 263 1.52 -3.53 3.10
CA GLY A 263 0.15 -3.31 2.65
C GLY A 263 -0.75 -4.55 2.66
N MET A 264 -1.95 -4.36 2.10
CA MET A 264 -3.00 -5.38 2.09
C MET A 264 -2.75 -6.45 1.04
N ASN A 265 -2.68 -7.69 1.51
CA ASN A 265 -2.67 -8.93 0.73
C ASN A 265 -4.03 -9.63 0.89
N GLN A 266 -4.37 -10.53 -0.04
CA GLN A 266 -5.62 -11.30 0.05
C GLN A 266 -5.56 -12.67 -0.64
N PHE A 267 -6.36 -13.61 -0.12
CA PHE A 267 -6.72 -14.88 -0.75
C PHE A 267 -8.22 -14.90 -1.08
N THR A 268 -8.61 -15.68 -2.09
CA THR A 268 -9.99 -15.77 -2.56
C THR A 268 -10.39 -17.24 -2.66
N TYR A 269 -11.12 -17.73 -1.68
CA TYR A 269 -11.45 -19.16 -1.53
C TYR A 269 -12.97 -19.38 -1.49
N MET A 270 -13.42 -20.55 -1.94
CA MET A 270 -14.84 -20.87 -2.10
C MET A 270 -15.28 -21.87 -1.02
N VAL A 271 -15.89 -21.37 0.05
CA VAL A 271 -16.45 -22.20 1.13
C VAL A 271 -17.74 -22.87 0.65
N LYS A 272 -17.90 -24.16 0.97
CA LYS A 272 -19.01 -25.03 0.52
C LYS A 272 -19.56 -25.85 1.68
N GLY A 273 -20.86 -25.75 1.93
CA GLY A 273 -21.48 -26.31 3.13
C GLY A 273 -22.23 -27.61 2.86
N GLU A 274 -21.91 -28.67 3.61
CA GLU A 274 -22.70 -29.92 3.60
C GLU A 274 -23.91 -29.86 4.55
N SER A 275 -23.82 -29.00 5.58
CA SER A 275 -24.84 -28.79 6.61
C SER A 275 -25.48 -27.40 6.50
N PHE A 276 -26.56 -27.17 7.27
CA PHE A 276 -27.23 -25.85 7.31
C PHE A 276 -26.32 -24.80 7.96
N TRP A 277 -25.59 -25.20 9.01
CA TRP A 277 -24.50 -24.45 9.61
C TRP A 277 -23.22 -25.25 9.41
N ASN A 278 -22.15 -24.58 9.00
CA ASN A 278 -20.82 -25.16 8.81
C ASN A 278 -19.84 -24.20 9.48
N ASP A 279 -19.06 -24.70 10.42
CA ASP A 279 -18.07 -23.92 11.17
C ASP A 279 -16.68 -24.27 10.65
N TYR A 280 -15.98 -23.30 10.10
CA TYR A 280 -14.59 -23.42 9.63
C TYR A 280 -13.65 -22.71 10.59
N GLU A 281 -12.46 -23.26 10.77
CA GLU A 281 -11.32 -22.56 11.35
C GLU A 281 -10.37 -22.13 10.23
N TRP A 282 -9.85 -20.91 10.28
CA TRP A 282 -8.90 -20.43 9.27
C TRP A 282 -7.80 -19.56 9.87
N SER A 283 -6.63 -19.62 9.24
CA SER A 283 -5.44 -18.87 9.60
C SER A 283 -4.61 -18.59 8.35
N ILE A 284 -3.57 -17.76 8.50
CA ILE A 284 -2.59 -17.50 7.44
C ILE A 284 -1.20 -17.73 8.01
N GLU A 285 -0.42 -18.54 7.32
CA GLU A 285 0.99 -18.79 7.62
C GLU A 285 1.85 -18.05 6.59
N CYS A 286 2.87 -17.32 7.05
CA CYS A 286 3.86 -16.66 6.18
C CYS A 286 5.28 -17.12 6.52
N ILE A 287 6.15 -17.05 5.52
CA ILE A 287 7.58 -17.38 5.58
C ILE A 287 8.35 -16.19 4.98
N ASP A 288 9.41 -15.75 5.65
CA ASP A 288 10.33 -14.74 5.14
C ASP A 288 11.20 -15.23 3.96
N ASP A 289 11.98 -14.33 3.36
CA ASP A 289 13.04 -14.66 2.38
C ASP A 289 14.45 -14.71 2.98
N SER A 290 14.56 -14.81 4.30
CA SER A 290 15.84 -14.93 5.00
C SER A 290 16.49 -16.30 4.78
N PRO A 291 17.81 -16.44 5.03
CA PRO A 291 18.48 -17.75 5.03
C PRO A 291 17.97 -18.73 6.10
N SER A 292 17.14 -18.26 7.04
CA SER A 292 16.55 -19.06 8.12
C SER A 292 15.13 -19.55 7.78
N GLU A 293 14.49 -19.02 6.73
CA GLU A 293 13.07 -19.23 6.38
C GLU A 293 12.14 -19.09 7.60
N ASN A 294 12.28 -18.00 8.38
CA ASN A 294 11.53 -17.85 9.62
C ASN A 294 10.03 -17.74 9.29
N ARG A 295 9.21 -18.45 10.06
CA ARG A 295 7.79 -18.68 9.75
C ARG A 295 6.86 -18.45 10.93
N ARG A 296 5.69 -17.84 10.66
CA ARG A 296 4.65 -17.57 11.65
C ARG A 296 3.28 -17.95 11.09
N GLU A 297 2.42 -18.47 11.95
CA GLU A 297 0.97 -18.58 11.72
C GLU A 297 0.25 -17.46 12.49
N SER A 298 -0.79 -16.88 11.89
CA SER A 298 -1.66 -15.87 12.50
C SER A 298 -2.44 -16.42 13.70
N GLU A 299 -3.28 -15.59 14.33
CA GLU A 299 -4.35 -16.15 15.14
C GLU A 299 -5.33 -16.95 14.27
N VAL A 300 -5.88 -18.04 14.81
CA VAL A 300 -6.95 -18.81 14.17
C VAL A 300 -8.28 -18.09 14.39
N ARG A 301 -9.07 -17.94 13.32
CA ARG A 301 -10.40 -17.31 13.35
C ARG A 301 -11.47 -18.31 12.91
N ASN A 302 -12.61 -18.30 13.61
CA ASN A 302 -13.79 -19.07 13.21
C ASN A 302 -14.60 -18.31 12.14
N LEU A 303 -15.13 -19.03 11.16
CA LEU A 303 -16.03 -18.53 10.12
C LEU A 303 -17.23 -19.46 10.00
N LYS A 304 -18.44 -18.93 10.12
CA LYS A 304 -19.70 -19.68 10.05
C LYS A 304 -20.38 -19.49 8.70
N VAL A 305 -20.68 -20.57 8.00
CA VAL A 305 -21.22 -20.56 6.64
C VAL A 305 -22.58 -21.24 6.60
N ILE A 306 -23.58 -20.53 6.07
CA ILE A 306 -24.94 -21.03 5.88
C ILE A 306 -25.11 -21.50 4.43
N SER A 307 -25.45 -22.78 4.23
CA SER A 307 -25.81 -23.27 2.89
C SER A 307 -27.26 -22.90 2.55
N PRO A 308 -27.52 -22.13 1.48
CA PRO A 308 -28.87 -21.69 1.13
C PRO A 308 -29.76 -22.83 0.60
N LEU A 309 -29.17 -23.92 0.10
CA LEU A 309 -29.91 -25.05 -0.48
C LEU A 309 -30.87 -25.69 0.55
N LEU A 310 -30.41 -25.79 1.80
CA LEU A 310 -31.17 -26.37 2.91
C LEU A 310 -32.25 -25.42 3.44
N ILE A 311 -32.11 -24.10 3.26
CA ILE A 311 -33.17 -23.11 3.57
C ILE A 311 -34.39 -23.37 2.66
N GLY A 312 -34.16 -23.54 1.36
CA GLY A 312 -35.21 -23.83 0.39
C GLY A 312 -35.97 -25.13 0.70
N LEU A 313 -35.23 -26.20 0.99
CA LEU A 313 -35.81 -27.49 1.39
C LEU A 313 -36.61 -27.39 2.70
N GLY A 314 -36.10 -26.69 3.72
CA GLY A 314 -36.81 -26.48 4.99
C GLY A 314 -38.13 -25.73 4.80
N VAL A 315 -38.15 -24.66 3.99
CA VAL A 315 -39.37 -23.91 3.67
C VAL A 315 -40.36 -24.75 2.87
N ALA A 316 -39.90 -25.49 1.85
CA ALA A 316 -40.75 -26.38 1.06
C ALA A 316 -41.41 -27.49 1.91
N LEU A 317 -40.65 -28.08 2.84
CA LEU A 317 -41.15 -29.11 3.76
C LEU A 317 -42.19 -28.52 4.73
N LEU A 318 -41.99 -27.29 5.21
CA LEU A 318 -42.96 -26.56 6.04
C LEU A 318 -44.27 -26.26 5.27
N ILE A 319 -44.17 -25.85 4.01
CA ILE A 319 -45.32 -25.67 3.11
C ILE A 319 -46.06 -27.00 2.90
N MET A 320 -45.35 -28.10 2.66
CA MET A 320 -45.93 -29.44 2.52
C MET A 320 -46.64 -29.91 3.80
N ILE A 321 -46.08 -29.67 4.98
CA ILE A 321 -46.74 -29.94 6.27
C ILE A 321 -48.04 -29.13 6.40
N LEU A 322 -48.01 -27.84 6.08
CA LEU A 322 -49.20 -26.99 6.13
C LEU A 322 -50.28 -27.43 5.12
N PHE A 323 -49.87 -27.88 3.93
CA PHE A 323 -50.75 -28.43 2.90
C PHE A 323 -51.38 -29.78 3.32
N VAL A 324 -50.62 -30.67 3.95
CA VAL A 324 -51.13 -31.92 4.54
C VAL A 324 -52.12 -31.63 5.68
N ILE A 325 -51.80 -30.68 6.57
CA ILE A 325 -52.72 -30.22 7.63
C ILE A 325 -54.00 -29.63 7.02
N PHE A 326 -53.91 -28.87 5.93
CA PHE A 326 -55.06 -28.33 5.19
C PHE A 326 -55.93 -29.45 4.60
N ILE A 327 -55.33 -30.46 3.95
CA ILE A 327 -56.05 -31.64 3.43
C ILE A 327 -56.74 -32.41 4.57
N ILE A 328 -56.07 -32.64 5.70
CA ILE A 328 -56.65 -33.32 6.87
C ILE A 328 -57.84 -32.51 7.42
N ARG A 329 -57.72 -31.17 7.52
CA ARG A 329 -58.83 -30.28 7.92
C ARG A 329 -59.99 -30.32 6.91
N ARG A 330 -59.72 -30.35 5.60
CA ARG A 330 -60.74 -30.46 4.53
C ARG A 330 -61.46 -31.81 4.58
N LYS A 331 -60.75 -32.92 4.78
CA LYS A 331 -61.35 -34.26 4.97
C LYS A 331 -62.21 -34.34 6.24
N ARG A 332 -61.74 -33.80 7.38
CA ARG A 332 -62.56 -33.72 8.62
C ARG A 332 -63.84 -32.90 8.42
N LYS A 333 -63.78 -31.76 7.71
CA LYS A 333 -64.99 -30.98 7.36
C LYS A 333 -65.96 -31.73 6.44
N LYS A 334 -65.47 -32.54 5.47
CA LYS A 334 -66.37 -33.35 4.62
C LYS A 334 -67.07 -34.44 5.43
N LYS A 335 -66.34 -35.20 6.25
CA LYS A 335 -66.94 -36.23 7.12
C LYS A 335 -67.96 -35.63 8.10
N SER A 336 -67.67 -34.47 8.70
CA SER A 336 -68.61 -33.75 9.56
C SER A 336 -69.91 -33.33 8.87
N LYS A 337 -69.93 -33.17 7.54
CA LYS A 337 -71.17 -32.94 6.77
C LYS A 337 -71.87 -34.26 6.40
N GLU A 338 -71.12 -35.32 6.09
CA GLU A 338 -71.67 -36.66 5.79
C GLU A 338 -72.30 -37.34 7.01
N ASP A 339 -71.76 -37.08 8.22
CA ASP A 339 -72.33 -37.58 9.47
C ASP A 339 -73.59 -36.78 9.84
N ALA A 340 -73.58 -35.43 9.75
CA ALA A 340 -74.76 -34.59 10.00
C ALA A 340 -75.92 -34.87 9.01
N GLY A 341 -75.61 -35.05 7.72
CA GLY A 341 -76.61 -35.39 6.69
C GLY A 341 -77.27 -36.77 6.88
N LYS A 342 -76.73 -37.62 7.75
CA LYS A 342 -77.33 -38.92 8.13
C LYS A 342 -78.24 -38.85 9.35
N GLU A 343 -78.21 -37.77 10.12
CA GLU A 343 -79.18 -37.52 11.19
C GLU A 343 -80.47 -36.91 10.62
N GLU A 344 -80.39 -35.87 9.76
CA GLU A 344 -81.57 -35.27 9.12
C GLU A 344 -82.40 -36.29 8.29
N LEU A 345 -81.73 -37.27 7.65
CA LEU A 345 -82.40 -38.30 6.85
C LEU A 345 -83.26 -39.28 7.67
N LYS A 346 -83.21 -39.25 9.01
CA LYS A 346 -84.08 -40.05 9.89
C LYS A 346 -85.32 -39.33 10.40
N GLU A 347 -85.36 -38.00 10.35
CA GLU A 347 -86.38 -37.22 11.05
C GLU A 347 -87.47 -36.64 10.11
N LYS A 348 -87.13 -36.32 8.86
CA LYS A 348 -88.03 -35.63 7.91
C LYS A 348 -88.83 -36.57 6.98
N SER A 349 -89.33 -37.70 7.51
CA SER A 349 -90.21 -38.64 6.80
C SER A 349 -91.69 -38.55 7.21
N LYS A 350 -92.18 -37.34 7.52
CA LYS A 350 -93.61 -37.05 7.80
C LYS A 350 -94.02 -35.68 7.24
N LEU A 351 -95.00 -35.69 6.32
CA LEU A 351 -95.83 -34.56 5.86
C LEU A 351 -95.03 -33.37 5.24
N LYS A 352 -95.13 -33.00 3.94
CA LYS A 352 -96.28 -32.91 3.00
C LYS A 352 -97.39 -32.01 3.60
N GLU A 353 -97.80 -30.90 2.99
CA GLU A 353 -98.14 -30.69 1.56
C GLU A 353 -98.22 -29.19 1.18
N LYS A 354 -98.14 -28.88 -0.14
CA LYS A 354 -98.85 -27.79 -0.88
C LYS A 354 -98.53 -26.31 -0.53
N GLU A 355 -98.70 -25.30 -1.40
CA GLU A 355 -99.00 -25.23 -2.86
C GLU A 355 -98.48 -23.89 -3.44
N GLU A 356 -98.27 -23.82 -4.77
CA GLU A 356 -98.33 -22.66 -5.72
C GLU A 356 -97.74 -21.27 -5.32
N HIS A 357 -97.05 -20.50 -6.17
CA HIS A 357 -96.67 -20.61 -7.59
C HIS A 357 -95.22 -20.04 -7.77
N GLU A 358 -94.64 -19.48 -8.85
CA GLU A 358 -95.08 -18.97 -10.17
C GLU A 358 -93.91 -19.04 -11.20
N GLU A 359 -94.00 -18.30 -12.31
CA GLU A 359 -93.14 -18.26 -13.51
C GLU A 359 -91.76 -17.55 -13.40
N ASP A 360 -90.75 -17.73 -14.28
CA ASP A 360 -90.33 -18.88 -15.15
C ASP A 360 -88.94 -18.59 -15.84
N VAL A 361 -88.34 -19.60 -16.50
CA VAL A 361 -87.23 -19.63 -17.52
C VAL A 361 -85.82 -19.07 -17.15
N VAL A 362 -84.67 -19.57 -17.66
CA VAL A 362 -84.34 -20.58 -18.70
C VAL A 362 -83.11 -21.46 -18.33
N GLU A 363 -83.10 -22.72 -18.80
CA GLU A 363 -81.98 -23.57 -19.29
C GLU A 363 -80.72 -23.92 -18.44
N GLU A 364 -80.61 -25.22 -18.14
CA GLU A 364 -79.37 -26.03 -18.24
C GLU A 364 -78.95 -26.18 -19.75
N VAL A 365 -77.81 -26.71 -20.21
CA VAL A 365 -77.16 -28.02 -19.92
C VAL A 365 -75.68 -28.02 -20.37
N VAL A 366 -74.93 -29.04 -19.92
CA VAL A 366 -73.66 -29.63 -20.43
C VAL A 366 -72.37 -29.23 -19.70
N GLU A 367 -71.70 -30.26 -19.15
CA GLU A 367 -70.26 -30.23 -18.82
C GLU A 367 -69.42 -30.58 -20.07
N GLU A 368 -68.52 -29.70 -20.50
CA GLU A 368 -67.36 -30.06 -21.33
C GLU A 368 -66.11 -29.30 -20.85
N GLU A 369 -64.95 -29.95 -20.93
CA GLU A 369 -63.66 -29.32 -20.64
C GLU A 369 -63.24 -28.41 -21.81
N LYS A 370 -62.92 -27.13 -21.54
CA LYS A 370 -62.23 -26.24 -22.49
C LYS A 370 -61.07 -25.48 -21.86
N GLN A 371 -60.15 -25.08 -22.72
CA GLN A 371 -58.83 -24.55 -22.38
C GLN A 371 -58.83 -23.03 -22.22
N VAL A 372 -57.91 -22.55 -21.37
CA VAL A 372 -57.17 -21.28 -21.41
C VAL A 372 -57.76 -20.12 -22.25
N GLU A 373 -58.24 -19.09 -21.55
CA GLU A 373 -58.22 -17.68 -21.97
C GLU A 373 -58.46 -16.81 -20.71
N GLY A 374 -57.78 -15.68 -20.48
CA GLY A 374 -56.61 -15.10 -21.16
C GLY A 374 -55.93 -14.06 -20.26
N GLU A 375 -54.67 -13.69 -20.53
CA GLU A 375 -54.02 -12.58 -19.81
C GLU A 375 -54.71 -11.26 -20.20
N ARG A 376 -55.25 -10.53 -19.21
CA ARG A 376 -55.77 -9.18 -19.42
C ARG A 376 -54.59 -8.23 -19.61
N GLU A 377 -54.29 -7.89 -20.87
CA GLU A 377 -53.19 -6.99 -21.22
C GLU A 377 -53.49 -5.55 -20.74
N ILE A 378 -52.45 -4.85 -20.29
CA ILE A 378 -52.56 -3.49 -19.73
C ILE A 378 -52.33 -2.49 -20.86
N LYS A 379 -53.29 -1.58 -21.05
CA LYS A 379 -53.24 -0.50 -22.04
C LYS A 379 -51.89 0.21 -22.01
N ASP A 380 -51.14 0.13 -23.12
CA ASP A 380 -49.74 0.59 -23.21
C ASP A 380 -49.57 2.08 -22.86
N TYR A 381 -50.57 2.92 -23.12
CA TYR A 381 -50.54 4.33 -22.72
C TYR A 381 -50.54 4.52 -21.18
N VAL A 382 -51.12 3.58 -20.41
CA VAL A 382 -51.08 3.61 -18.94
C VAL A 382 -49.67 3.34 -18.46
N LEU A 383 -49.02 2.29 -18.99
CA LEU A 383 -47.64 1.95 -18.63
C LEU A 383 -46.66 3.09 -18.95
N LYS A 384 -46.90 3.87 -20.01
CA LYS A 384 -46.09 5.05 -20.38
C LYS A 384 -46.28 6.26 -19.46
N LEU A 385 -47.27 6.24 -18.56
CA LEU A 385 -47.51 7.28 -17.54
C LEU A 385 -47.02 6.89 -16.14
N LEU A 386 -46.37 5.73 -15.99
CA LEU A 386 -45.86 5.21 -14.73
C LEU A 386 -44.33 5.32 -14.66
N ASP A 387 -43.80 5.55 -13.45
CA ASP A 387 -42.36 5.37 -13.21
C ASP A 387 -41.97 3.87 -13.10
N GLU A 388 -40.68 3.57 -13.00
CA GLU A 388 -40.16 2.19 -12.95
C GLU A 388 -40.69 1.38 -11.74
N ASN A 389 -40.87 2.02 -10.58
CA ASN A 389 -41.37 1.39 -9.37
C ASN A 389 -42.89 1.18 -9.43
N GLU A 390 -43.61 2.18 -9.94
CA GLU A 390 -45.04 2.11 -10.25
C GLU A 390 -45.34 1.00 -11.28
N THR A 391 -44.57 0.94 -12.37
CA THR A 391 -44.64 -0.08 -13.41
C THR A 391 -44.36 -1.48 -12.85
N THR A 392 -43.36 -1.61 -11.97
CA THR A 392 -43.03 -2.89 -11.30
C THR A 392 -44.18 -3.37 -10.42
N VAL A 393 -44.84 -2.46 -9.69
CA VAL A 393 -46.04 -2.78 -8.90
C VAL A 393 -47.21 -3.18 -9.80
N VAL A 394 -47.50 -2.43 -10.86
CA VAL A 394 -48.65 -2.69 -11.75
C VAL A 394 -48.49 -4.00 -12.52
N ARG A 395 -47.28 -4.30 -13.02
CA ARG A 395 -46.97 -5.61 -13.65
C ARG A 395 -47.03 -6.78 -12.67
N LEU A 396 -46.72 -6.57 -11.39
CA LEU A 396 -46.91 -7.60 -10.37
C LEU A 396 -48.39 -7.84 -10.08
N LEU A 397 -49.20 -6.77 -10.01
CA LEU A 397 -50.63 -6.87 -9.76
C LEU A 397 -51.40 -7.53 -10.91
N ALA A 398 -51.05 -7.24 -12.16
CA ALA A 398 -51.73 -7.83 -13.33
C ALA A 398 -51.53 -9.34 -13.48
N ARG A 399 -50.53 -9.91 -12.80
CA ARG A 399 -50.29 -11.36 -12.70
C ARG A 399 -51.15 -12.04 -11.62
N VAL A 400 -52.11 -11.33 -11.03
CA VAL A 400 -53.02 -11.86 -9.99
C VAL A 400 -54.44 -11.34 -10.22
N ASP A 401 -55.38 -12.23 -10.51
CA ASP A 401 -56.78 -11.85 -10.85
C ASP A 401 -57.59 -11.18 -9.74
N ASN A 402 -57.06 -11.12 -8.51
CA ASN A 402 -57.79 -10.76 -7.29
C ASN A 402 -57.03 -9.71 -6.46
N GLU A 403 -57.72 -9.04 -5.52
CA GLU A 403 -57.10 -8.10 -4.60
C GLU A 403 -55.98 -8.76 -3.75
N VAL A 404 -54.83 -8.11 -3.64
CA VAL A 404 -53.68 -8.60 -2.87
C VAL A 404 -53.29 -7.62 -1.76
N THR A 405 -52.66 -8.12 -0.70
CA THR A 405 -52.26 -7.23 0.40
C THR A 405 -51.03 -6.36 0.04
N GLN A 406 -50.99 -5.11 0.51
CA GLN A 406 -49.79 -4.25 0.37
C GLN A 406 -48.54 -4.90 1.01
N ALA A 407 -48.73 -5.80 1.99
CA ALA A 407 -47.67 -6.60 2.62
C ALA A 407 -47.13 -7.74 1.74
N TYR A 408 -47.94 -8.27 0.81
CA TYR A 408 -47.47 -9.17 -0.24
C TYR A 408 -46.61 -8.41 -1.25
N ILE A 409 -47.11 -7.27 -1.75
CA ILE A 409 -46.40 -6.41 -2.70
C ILE A 409 -45.03 -5.97 -2.15
N TYR A 410 -44.97 -5.60 -0.86
CA TYR A 410 -43.72 -5.33 -0.16
C TYR A 410 -42.71 -6.48 -0.19
N LYS A 411 -43.16 -7.71 0.07
CA LYS A 411 -42.29 -8.89 0.07
C LYS A 411 -41.83 -9.29 -1.33
N THR A 412 -42.69 -9.14 -2.34
CA THR A 412 -42.40 -9.58 -3.71
C THR A 412 -41.61 -8.56 -4.51
N THR A 413 -41.76 -7.26 -4.25
CA THR A 413 -40.94 -6.21 -4.91
C THR A 413 -39.64 -5.88 -4.17
N GLY A 414 -39.52 -6.23 -2.87
CA GLY A 414 -38.38 -5.84 -2.03
C GLY A 414 -38.29 -4.34 -1.72
N MET A 415 -39.22 -3.53 -2.26
CA MET A 415 -39.20 -2.07 -2.20
C MET A 415 -39.31 -1.55 -0.75
N PRO A 416 -38.52 -0.54 -0.33
CA PRO A 416 -38.59 -0.02 1.04
C PRO A 416 -39.99 0.46 1.42
N LYS A 417 -40.40 0.23 2.69
CA LYS A 417 -41.79 0.46 3.15
C LYS A 417 -42.30 1.90 2.92
N ALA A 418 -41.41 2.90 3.04
CA ALA A 418 -41.74 4.29 2.73
C ALA A 418 -42.01 4.46 1.23
N THR A 419 -41.02 4.10 0.39
CA THR A 419 -41.11 4.11 -1.08
C THR A 419 -42.35 3.41 -1.60
N LEU A 420 -42.69 2.22 -1.08
CA LEU A 420 -43.91 1.50 -1.47
C LEU A 420 -45.18 2.22 -0.98
N SER A 421 -45.16 2.88 0.17
CA SER A 421 -46.31 3.67 0.63
C SER A 421 -46.53 4.91 -0.25
N ASP A 422 -45.46 5.49 -0.80
CA ASP A 422 -45.52 6.61 -1.75
C ASP A 422 -45.96 6.17 -3.15
N VAL A 423 -45.40 5.08 -3.69
CA VAL A 423 -45.83 4.47 -4.95
C VAL A 423 -47.32 4.09 -4.89
N MET A 424 -47.75 3.48 -3.78
CA MET A 424 -49.15 3.14 -3.56
C MET A 424 -50.07 4.34 -3.38
N ARG A 425 -49.54 5.52 -3.08
CA ARG A 425 -50.31 6.78 -3.09
C ARG A 425 -50.38 7.31 -4.52
N ARG A 426 -49.25 7.43 -5.24
CA ARG A 426 -49.24 7.93 -6.62
C ARG A 426 -50.06 7.10 -7.59
N LEU A 427 -50.12 5.77 -7.41
CA LEU A 427 -51.00 4.90 -8.20
C LEU A 427 -52.49 5.09 -7.89
N GLU A 428 -52.85 5.49 -6.66
CA GLU A 428 -54.22 5.83 -6.27
C GLU A 428 -54.59 7.24 -6.74
N ASP A 429 -53.66 8.21 -6.63
CA ASP A 429 -53.79 9.58 -7.17
C ASP A 429 -53.96 9.59 -8.72
N LYS A 430 -53.45 8.56 -9.41
CA LYS A 430 -53.60 8.32 -10.86
C LYS A 430 -54.81 7.46 -11.23
N ASP A 431 -55.62 7.02 -10.25
CA ASP A 431 -56.74 6.08 -10.41
C ASP A 431 -56.38 4.73 -11.06
N VAL A 432 -55.13 4.27 -10.89
CA VAL A 432 -54.65 2.98 -11.42
C VAL A 432 -54.91 1.84 -10.44
N VAL A 433 -54.99 2.12 -9.13
CA VAL A 433 -55.29 1.13 -8.09
C VAL A 433 -56.34 1.60 -7.08
N GLU A 434 -57.26 0.70 -6.72
CA GLU A 434 -58.12 0.84 -5.55
C GLU A 434 -57.40 0.26 -4.32
N ARG A 435 -57.52 0.92 -3.15
CA ARG A 435 -56.96 0.41 -1.88
C ARG A 435 -58.03 0.32 -0.78
N LYS A 436 -58.41 -0.90 -0.44
CA LYS A 436 -59.41 -1.23 0.58
C LYS A 436 -58.75 -1.59 1.90
N ARG A 437 -59.25 -1.05 3.03
CA ARG A 437 -58.71 -1.34 4.36
C ARG A 437 -59.62 -2.26 5.17
N GLU A 438 -59.07 -3.38 5.63
CA GLU A 438 -59.76 -4.34 6.48
C GLU A 438 -59.00 -4.50 7.81
N GLY A 439 -59.44 -3.74 8.83
CA GLY A 439 -58.80 -3.70 10.14
C GLY A 439 -57.35 -3.18 10.10
N ARG A 440 -56.39 -4.11 10.14
CA ARG A 440 -54.94 -3.83 10.01
C ARG A 440 -54.37 -4.16 8.63
N THR A 441 -55.12 -4.87 7.79
CA THR A 441 -54.73 -5.21 6.42
C THR A 441 -55.10 -4.08 5.47
N LYS A 442 -54.24 -3.83 4.48
CA LYS A 442 -54.55 -3.03 3.29
C LYS A 442 -54.51 -3.96 2.09
N TRP A 443 -55.64 -4.10 1.42
CA TRP A 443 -55.80 -4.75 0.13
C TRP A 443 -55.62 -3.72 -0.99
N VAL A 444 -55.16 -4.19 -2.15
CA VAL A 444 -54.88 -3.40 -3.35
C VAL A 444 -55.34 -4.20 -4.57
N LYS A 445 -56.11 -3.57 -5.46
CA LYS A 445 -56.56 -4.12 -6.74
C LYS A 445 -56.19 -3.13 -7.86
N LEU A 446 -55.95 -3.61 -9.08
CA LEU A 446 -55.95 -2.76 -10.27
C LEU A 446 -57.39 -2.35 -10.60
N ASN A 447 -57.58 -1.10 -11.02
CA ASN A 447 -58.87 -0.63 -11.53
C ASN A 447 -59.14 -1.22 -12.92
N ASP A 448 -60.38 -1.65 -13.18
CA ASP A 448 -60.67 -2.45 -14.37
C ASP A 448 -60.53 -1.67 -15.70
N TRP A 449 -60.48 -0.33 -15.67
CA TRP A 449 -60.32 0.49 -16.88
C TRP A 449 -58.92 0.40 -17.52
N ILE A 450 -57.90 -0.02 -16.78
CA ILE A 450 -56.50 -0.03 -17.26
C ILE A 450 -56.17 -1.22 -18.17
N PHE A 451 -56.95 -2.29 -18.10
CA PHE A 451 -56.87 -3.43 -19.02
C PHE A 451 -57.57 -3.09 -20.33
N GLU A 452 -57.12 -3.63 -21.47
CA GLU A 452 -57.67 -3.30 -22.80
C GLU A 452 -59.18 -3.53 -22.93
#